data_AF-A0A835YIR8-F1
#
_entry.id   AF-A0A835YIR8-F1
#
_cell.length_a   1.000
_cell.length_b   1.000
_cell.length_c   1.000
_cell.angle_alpha   90.00
_cell.angle_beta   90.00
_cell.angle_gamma   90.00
#
_symmetry.space_group_name_H-M   'P 1'
#
loop_
_entity.id
_entity.type
_entity.pdbx_description
1 polymer ?
#
loop_
_entity_poly.entity_id
_entity_poly.type
_entity_poly.pdbx_seq_one_letter_code
_entity_poly.pdbx_strand_id
1 'polypeptide(L)'
;LHSQDPIHNGEELMNPLDSATRVLALGDYMAHMSDVRAVIEALPFAEHGLRANDIDRTDRQNWAACQRLAFRKVRACLAALASGGGTPKHGTSAYLEVSSTCCPPASNGSVIVLPYT
;
A
#
# COMPACT_ATOMS: atom_id res chain seq x y z
N LEU A 1 9.68 26.58 8.70
CA LEU A 1 8.95 25.61 7.86
C LEU A 1 9.15 24.26 8.52
N HIS A 2 8.16 23.74 9.26
CA HIS A 2 8.32 22.42 9.87
C HIS A 2 8.33 21.39 8.74
N SER A 3 9.38 20.58 8.66
CA SER A 3 9.41 19.41 7.79
C SER A 3 8.20 18.55 8.16
N GLN A 4 7.29 18.34 7.22
CA GLN A 4 6.13 17.48 7.44
C GLN A 4 6.59 16.07 7.79
N ASP A 5 5.89 15.43 8.72
CA ASP A 5 6.20 14.10 9.19
C ASP A 5 5.92 13.07 8.07
N PRO A 6 6.93 12.27 7.66
CA PRO A 6 6.75 11.25 6.64
C PRO A 6 5.68 10.21 6.98
N ILE A 7 5.41 9.94 8.27
CA ILE A 7 4.36 9.02 8.70
C ILE A 7 2.98 9.59 8.33
N HIS A 8 2.71 10.83 8.74
CA HIS A 8 1.45 11.51 8.42
C HIS A 8 1.24 11.62 6.91
N ASN A 9 2.28 11.94 6.15
CA ASN A 9 2.21 11.99 4.69
C ASN A 9 1.90 10.62 4.09
N GLY A 10 2.49 9.55 4.63
CA GLY A 10 2.22 8.19 4.19
C GLY A 10 0.78 7.76 4.47
N GLU A 11 0.21 8.14 5.62
CA GLU A 11 -1.21 7.91 5.93
C GLU A 11 -2.14 8.70 5.01
N GLU A 12 -1.83 9.97 4.76
CA GLU A 12 -2.58 10.81 3.82
C GLU A 12 -2.57 10.26 2.39
N LEU A 13 -1.45 9.70 1.95
CA LEU A 13 -1.33 9.03 0.65
C LEU A 13 -2.15 7.73 0.58
N MET A 14 -2.50 7.10 1.70
CA MET A 14 -3.33 5.88 1.66
C MET A 14 -4.82 6.16 1.72
N ASN A 15 -5.23 7.29 2.28
CA ASN A 15 -6.64 7.68 2.43
C ASN A 15 -7.47 7.62 1.13
N PRO A 16 -6.95 7.97 -0.07
CA PRO A 16 -7.71 7.84 -1.31
C PRO A 16 -8.08 6.39 -1.65
N LEU A 17 -7.27 5.41 -1.23
CA LEU A 17 -7.50 4.00 -1.50
C LEU A 17 -8.46 3.33 -0.49
N ASP A 18 -8.60 3.90 0.71
CA ASP A 18 -9.52 3.35 1.73
C ASP A 18 -10.99 3.42 1.29
N SER A 19 -11.32 4.26 0.30
CA SER A 19 -12.67 4.36 -0.25
C SER A 19 -12.89 3.32 -1.35
N ALA A 20 -13.80 2.37 -1.12
CA ALA A 20 -14.13 1.29 -2.06
C ALA A 20 -14.68 1.75 -3.42
N THR A 21 -15.11 3.00 -3.54
CA THR A 21 -15.65 3.60 -4.77
C THR A 21 -14.70 4.60 -5.42
N ARG A 22 -13.58 4.95 -4.77
CA ARG A 22 -12.69 6.01 -5.24
C ARG A 22 -11.55 5.40 -6.05
N VAL A 23 -11.60 5.63 -7.36
CA VAL A 23 -10.46 5.38 -8.25
C VAL A 23 -9.56 6.61 -8.26
N LEU A 24 -8.28 6.42 -7.98
CA LEU A 24 -7.29 7.49 -8.08
C LEU A 24 -6.69 7.49 -9.49
N ALA A 25 -6.87 8.58 -10.23
CA ALA A 25 -6.23 8.76 -11.53
C ALA A 25 -4.86 9.45 -11.36
N LEU A 26 -3.82 8.84 -11.92
CA LEU A 26 -2.44 9.32 -11.95
C LEU A 26 -2.02 9.45 -13.43
N GLY A 27 -2.49 10.52 -14.07
CA GLY A 27 -2.40 10.65 -15.53
C GLY A 27 -3.19 9.53 -16.21
N ASP A 28 -2.52 8.72 -17.03
CA ASP A 28 -3.13 7.59 -17.75
C ASP A 28 -3.31 6.33 -16.88
N TYR A 29 -2.77 6.34 -15.67
CA TYR A 29 -2.82 5.21 -14.74
C TYR A 29 -3.96 5.37 -13.74
N MET A 30 -4.53 4.25 -13.31
CA MET A 30 -5.55 4.23 -12.27
C MET A 30 -5.06 3.39 -11.10
N ALA A 31 -5.22 3.88 -9.89
CA ALA A 31 -4.97 3.13 -8.67
C ALA A 31 -6.29 2.88 -7.94
N HIS A 32 -6.52 1.63 -7.55
CA HIS A 32 -7.73 1.23 -6.84
C HIS A 32 -7.45 0.05 -5.90
N MET A 33 -8.12 0.05 -4.75
CA MET A 33 -7.95 -0.99 -3.73
C MET A 33 -8.43 -2.37 -4.18
N SER A 34 -9.26 -2.45 -5.22
CA SER A 34 -9.64 -3.74 -5.85
C SER A 34 -8.43 -4.52 -6.34
N ASP A 35 -7.38 -3.84 -6.81
CA ASP A 35 -6.20 -4.52 -7.33
C ASP A 35 -5.44 -5.24 -6.20
N VAL A 36 -5.42 -4.63 -5.02
CA VAL A 36 -4.84 -5.23 -3.80
C VAL A 36 -5.73 -6.36 -3.28
N ARG A 37 -7.06 -6.22 -3.36
CA ARG A 37 -7.98 -7.32 -3.03
C ARG A 37 -7.76 -8.53 -3.93
N ALA A 38 -7.59 -8.31 -5.24
CA ALA A 38 -7.29 -9.37 -6.19
C ALA A 38 -5.99 -10.13 -5.84
N VAL A 39 -4.98 -9.43 -5.28
CA VAL A 39 -3.77 -10.08 -4.76
C VAL A 39 -4.08 -11.02 -3.59
N ILE A 40 -4.88 -10.58 -2.62
CA ILE A 40 -5.25 -11.42 -1.47
C ILE A 40 -6.10 -12.62 -1.90
N GLU A 41 -6.97 -12.44 -2.88
CA GLU A 41 -7.83 -13.51 -3.38
C GLU A 41 -7.07 -14.53 -4.23
N ALA A 42 -6.08 -14.08 -5.01
CA ALA A 42 -5.36 -14.94 -5.96
C ALA A 42 -4.12 -15.63 -5.37
N LEU A 43 -3.47 -15.04 -4.36
CA LEU A 43 -2.17 -15.49 -3.86
C LEU A 43 -2.21 -15.80 -2.36
N PRO A 44 -1.42 -16.77 -1.87
CA PRO A 44 -1.40 -17.11 -0.46
C PRO A 44 -0.74 -16.01 0.39
N PHE A 45 -1.14 -15.91 1.66
CA PHE A 45 -0.60 -14.94 2.63
C PHE A 45 0.94 -14.91 2.68
N ALA A 46 1.60 -16.06 2.51
CA ALA A 46 3.06 -16.15 2.53
C ALA A 46 3.73 -15.27 1.45
N GLU A 47 3.06 -15.04 0.33
CA GLU A 47 3.60 -14.25 -0.79
C GLU A 47 3.41 -12.74 -0.60
N HIS A 48 2.20 -12.31 -0.22
CA HIS A 48 1.87 -10.88 -0.13
C HIS A 48 1.96 -10.32 1.31
N GLY A 49 1.68 -11.12 2.34
CA GLY A 49 1.78 -10.75 3.76
C GLY A 49 0.76 -9.71 4.25
N LEU A 50 -0.36 -9.56 3.55
CA LEU A 50 -1.46 -8.65 3.90
C LEU A 50 -2.56 -9.40 4.63
N ARG A 51 -3.17 -8.75 5.62
CA ARG A 51 -4.39 -9.21 6.29
C ARG A 51 -5.61 -8.52 5.67
N ALA A 52 -6.79 -9.09 5.83
CA ALA A 52 -8.04 -8.45 5.38
C ALA A 52 -8.20 -7.02 5.95
N ASN A 53 -7.89 -6.84 7.24
CA ASN A 53 -7.95 -5.54 7.91
C ASN A 53 -6.89 -4.53 7.42
N ASP A 54 -5.88 -4.96 6.67
CA ASP A 54 -4.92 -4.04 6.05
C ASP A 54 -5.51 -3.39 4.79
N ILE A 55 -6.53 -4.00 4.17
CA ILE A 55 -7.27 -3.46 3.03
C ILE A 55 -8.49 -2.66 3.50
N ASP A 56 -9.32 -3.28 4.34
CA ASP A 56 -10.55 -2.67 4.86
C ASP A 56 -10.24 -1.90 6.15
N ARG A 57 -9.39 -0.88 6.01
CA ARG A 57 -8.91 -0.08 7.14
C ARG A 57 -10.04 0.76 7.73
N THR A 58 -10.56 0.32 8.88
CA THR A 58 -11.48 1.12 9.70
C THR A 58 -10.76 2.25 10.41
N ASP A 59 -9.49 2.03 10.78
CA ASP A 59 -8.61 3.01 11.40
C ASP A 59 -7.60 3.56 10.38
N ARG A 60 -7.83 4.82 9.99
CA ARG A 60 -6.97 5.55 9.04
C ARG A 60 -5.64 5.99 9.64
N GLN A 61 -5.49 5.96 10.95
CA GLN A 61 -4.23 6.24 11.67
C GLN A 61 -3.42 4.96 11.96
N ASN A 62 -3.89 3.81 11.45
CA ASN A 62 -3.13 2.56 11.58
C ASN A 62 -1.94 2.58 10.61
N TRP A 63 -0.85 3.19 11.05
CA TRP A 63 0.39 3.29 10.28
C TRP A 63 0.92 1.90 9.86
N ALA A 64 0.84 0.91 10.75
CA ALA A 64 1.36 -0.42 10.46
C ALA A 64 0.64 -1.08 9.28
N ALA A 65 -0.65 -0.80 9.07
CA ALA A 65 -1.39 -1.24 7.89
C ALA A 65 -0.91 -0.51 6.61
N CYS A 66 -0.69 0.80 6.67
CA CYS A 66 -0.10 1.58 5.57
C CYS A 66 1.26 1.01 5.14
N GLN A 67 2.13 0.70 6.12
CA GLN A 67 3.45 0.13 5.84
C GLN A 67 3.33 -1.23 5.13
N ARG A 68 2.43 -2.10 5.61
CA ARG A 68 2.23 -3.44 5.02
C ARG A 68 1.74 -3.36 3.57
N LEU A 69 0.79 -2.47 3.29
CA LEU A 69 0.32 -2.21 1.91
C LEU A 69 1.47 -1.72 1.00
N ALA A 70 2.40 -0.94 1.52
CA ALA A 70 3.56 -0.42 0.78
C ALA A 70 4.72 -1.43 0.63
N PHE A 71 4.60 -2.65 1.18
CA PHE A 71 5.67 -3.65 1.10
C PHE A 71 6.03 -4.02 -0.34
N ARG A 72 7.33 -4.18 -0.59
CA ARG A 72 7.86 -4.55 -1.92
C ARG A 72 7.25 -5.85 -2.46
N LYS A 73 6.97 -6.82 -1.59
CA LYS A 73 6.34 -8.09 -1.99
C LYS A 73 4.91 -7.90 -2.52
N VAL A 74 4.13 -6.99 -1.93
CA VAL A 74 2.78 -6.65 -2.42
C VAL A 74 2.85 -6.06 -3.82
N ARG A 75 3.79 -5.13 -4.05
CA ARG A 75 4.06 -4.56 -5.38
C ARG A 75 4.49 -5.62 -6.40
N ALA A 76 5.35 -6.55 -6.00
CA ALA A 76 5.76 -7.66 -6.85
C ALA A 76 4.58 -8.57 -7.23
N CYS A 77 3.70 -8.89 -6.27
CA CYS A 77 2.47 -9.65 -6.53
C CYS A 77 1.53 -8.91 -7.50
N LEU A 78 1.34 -7.60 -7.31
CA LEU A 78 0.55 -6.76 -8.23
C LEU A 78 1.12 -6.79 -9.65
N ALA A 79 2.45 -6.67 -9.79
CA ALA A 79 3.12 -6.73 -11.09
C ALA A 79 3.05 -8.12 -11.74
N ALA A 80 3.10 -9.19 -10.95
CA ALA A 80 2.96 -10.56 -11.44
C ALA A 80 1.54 -10.84 -11.97
N LEU A 81 0.50 -10.46 -11.21
CA LEU A 81 -0.90 -10.61 -11.64
C LEU A 81 -1.20 -9.78 -12.89
N ALA A 82 -0.66 -8.58 -12.97
CA ALA A 82 -0.71 -7.72 -14.14
C ALA A 82 -0.17 -8.39 -15.42
N SER A 83 0.85 -9.23 -15.29
CA SER A 83 1.51 -9.90 -16.41
C SER A 83 0.77 -11.18 -16.86
N GLY A 84 -0.17 -11.68 -16.05
CA GLY A 84 -0.84 -12.98 -16.23
C GLY A 84 -2.13 -12.99 -17.07
N GLY A 85 -2.71 -11.83 -17.39
CA GLY A 85 -3.83 -11.74 -18.33
C GLY A 85 -4.99 -10.86 -17.87
N GLY A 86 -5.27 -9.81 -18.66
CA GLY A 86 -6.40 -8.90 -18.52
C GLY A 86 -6.00 -7.59 -17.86
N THR A 87 -5.81 -6.54 -18.67
CA THR A 87 -5.34 -5.20 -18.28
C THR A 87 -5.99 -4.66 -17.00
N PRO A 88 -5.28 -4.57 -15.86
CA PRO A 88 -5.50 -3.54 -14.87
C PRO A 88 -4.66 -2.32 -15.27
N LYS A 89 -5.26 -1.15 -15.43
CA LYS A 89 -4.49 0.09 -15.64
C LYS A 89 -3.55 0.26 -14.43
N HIS A 90 -2.25 0.00 -14.61
CA HIS A 90 -1.28 -0.38 -13.56
C HIS A 90 -0.83 0.73 -12.60
N GLY A 91 -1.73 1.61 -12.16
CA GLY A 91 -1.37 2.71 -11.25
C GLY A 91 -1.13 2.26 -9.82
N THR A 92 -1.78 1.19 -9.36
CA THR A 92 -1.73 0.80 -7.93
C THR A 92 -0.32 0.43 -7.46
N SER A 93 0.44 -0.36 -8.22
CA SER A 93 1.81 -0.71 -7.82
C SER A 93 2.74 0.50 -7.77
N ALA A 94 2.66 1.38 -8.78
CA ALA A 94 3.44 2.62 -8.85
C ALA A 94 3.04 3.60 -7.73
N TYR A 95 1.76 3.68 -7.42
CA TYR A 95 1.25 4.52 -6.34
C TYR A 95 1.73 4.06 -4.95
N LEU A 96 1.70 2.74 -4.71
CA LEU A 96 2.24 2.16 -3.50
C LEU A 96 3.76 2.31 -3.41
N GLU A 97 4.47 2.38 -4.55
CA GLU A 97 5.89 2.69 -4.58
C GLU A 97 6.18 4.11 -4.10
N VAL A 98 5.45 5.11 -4.60
CA VAL A 98 5.57 6.49 -4.12
C VAL A 98 5.27 6.55 -2.62
N SER A 99 4.22 5.88 -2.17
CA SER A 99 3.88 5.79 -0.74
C SER A 99 4.98 5.13 0.09
N SER A 100 5.74 4.18 -0.50
CA SER A 100 6.88 3.54 0.17
C SER A 100 8.10 4.46 0.32
N THR A 101 8.21 5.54 -0.45
CA THR A 101 9.30 6.54 -0.26
C THR A 101 9.11 7.36 1.01
N CYS A 102 7.86 7.53 1.45
CA CYS A 102 7.52 8.06 2.77
C CYS A 102 7.69 7.02 3.89
N CYS A 103 7.99 5.76 3.54
CA CYS A 103 8.07 4.62 4.44
C CYS A 103 9.32 3.77 4.14
N PRO A 104 10.52 4.21 4.56
CA PRO A 104 11.71 3.36 4.44
C PRO A 104 11.44 2.02 5.16
N PRO A 105 11.74 0.88 4.53
CA PRO A 105 11.60 -0.41 5.19
C PRO A 105 12.48 -0.39 6.44
N ALA A 106 11.92 -0.81 7.58
CA ALA A 106 12.72 -1.18 8.73
C ALA A 106 13.74 -2.22 8.24
N SER A 107 15.02 -1.82 8.16
CA SER A 107 16.10 -2.70 7.75
C SER A 107 16.03 -3.97 8.60
N ASN A 108 16.08 -5.13 7.93
CA ASN A 108 16.03 -6.46 8.53
C ASN A 108 16.75 -6.49 9.89
N GLY A 109 15.97 -6.56 10.99
CA GLY A 109 16.49 -6.67 12.35
C GLY A 109 16.24 -5.48 13.29
N SER A 110 15.71 -4.35 12.81
CA SER A 110 15.40 -3.21 13.69
C SER A 110 13.89 -3.01 13.80
N VAL A 111 13.31 -3.50 14.91
CA VAL A 111 12.00 -3.00 15.36
C VAL A 111 12.19 -1.51 15.59
N ILE A 112 11.64 -0.67 14.73
CA ILE A 112 11.53 0.76 15.02
C ILE A 112 10.45 0.88 16.10
N VAL A 113 10.87 0.75 17.35
CA VAL A 113 10.09 1.21 18.50
C VAL A 113 10.18 2.72 18.45
N LEU A 114 9.15 3.38 17.92
CA LEU A 114 9.01 4.82 18.09
C LEU A 114 8.59 5.05 19.56
N PRO A 115 9.37 5.81 20.36
CA PRO A 115 8.96 6.15 21.70
C PRO A 115 7.76 7.09 21.63
N TYR A 116 6.66 6.69 22.27
CA TYR A 116 5.60 7.62 22.63
C TYR A 116 6.15 8.59 23.68
N THR A 117 6.29 9.86 23.33
CA THR A 117 6.28 10.99 24.27
C THR A 117 5.55 12.15 23.64
#